data_AF-A0A7X3HCA9-F1
#
_entry.id   AF-A0A7X3HCA9-F1
#
_cell.length_a   1.000
_cell.length_b   1.000
_cell.length_c   1.000
_cell.angle_alpha   90.00
_cell.angle_beta   90.00
_cell.angle_gamma   90.00
#
_symmetry.space_group_name_H-M   'P 1'
#
loop_
_entity.id
_entity.type
_entity.pdbx_description
1 polymer ?
#
loop_
_entity_poly.entity_id
_entity_poly.type
_entity_poly.pdbx_seq_one_letter_code
_entity_poly.pdbx_strand_id
1 'polypeptide(L)'
;MSLTALAACLLAGVPAFAEPSLAERRAITAYEQGVYVDQVKAIQAAAGYELPLDVQWNTIALPDQSANYAQDGFWTQIYFVPLQKALSAIAVDDMGKQALKAKLSKVVVRYDEATAPSSAYQDGVAFDGGVLNLNFRPFSNVDDVDARAEAIRKALEAKL
;
A
#
# COMPACT_ATOMS: atom_id res chain seq x y z
N MET A 1 -52.96 -3.25 13.65
CA MET A 1 -52.54 -2.75 12.33
C MET A 1 -51.04 -2.58 12.39
N SER A 2 -50.29 -3.60 11.97
CA SER A 2 -48.83 -3.59 12.02
C SER A 2 -48.29 -3.05 10.70
N LEU A 3 -47.59 -1.92 10.74
CA LEU A 3 -46.84 -1.42 9.59
C LEU A 3 -45.44 -2.05 9.59
N THR A 4 -45.20 -2.89 8.59
CA THR A 4 -43.87 -3.40 8.24
C THR A 4 -43.13 -2.30 7.48
N ALA A 5 -42.10 -1.71 8.08
CA ALA A 5 -41.17 -0.83 7.37
C ALA A 5 -40.04 -1.69 6.78
N LEU A 6 -40.09 -1.92 5.47
CA LEU A 6 -39.03 -2.56 4.70
C LEU A 6 -37.89 -1.55 4.50
N ALA A 7 -36.82 -1.65 5.28
CA ALA A 7 -35.60 -0.89 5.05
C ALA A 7 -34.81 -1.54 3.91
N ALA A 8 -34.93 -0.99 2.70
CA ALA A 8 -34.03 -1.30 1.60
C ALA A 8 -32.71 -0.53 1.80
N CYS A 9 -31.71 -1.18 2.40
CA CYS A 9 -30.34 -0.67 2.38
C CYS A 9 -29.80 -0.78 0.94
N LEU A 10 -29.69 0.36 0.27
CA LEU A 10 -28.90 0.53 -0.95
C LEU A 10 -27.44 0.21 -0.61
N LEU A 11 -26.95 -0.96 -1.01
CA LEU A 11 -25.52 -1.24 -1.09
C LEU A 11 -24.96 -0.34 -2.20
N ALA A 12 -24.31 0.75 -1.83
CA ALA A 12 -23.47 1.50 -2.74
C ALA A 12 -22.39 0.54 -3.25
N GLY A 13 -22.44 0.23 -4.54
CA GLY A 13 -21.49 -0.66 -5.19
C GLY A 13 -20.09 -0.09 -5.05
N VAL A 14 -19.20 -0.86 -4.44
CA VAL A 14 -17.76 -0.64 -4.56
C VAL A 14 -17.45 -0.64 -6.07
N PRO A 15 -16.75 0.37 -6.62
CA PRO A 15 -16.34 0.29 -8.01
C PRO A 15 -15.50 -0.97 -8.16
N ALA A 16 -16.03 -1.95 -8.89
CA ALA A 16 -15.30 -3.14 -9.23
C ALA A 16 -14.24 -2.70 -10.24
N PHE A 17 -12.97 -2.66 -9.81
CA PHE A 17 -11.87 -2.70 -10.77
C PHE A 17 -12.14 -3.87 -11.70
N ALA A 18 -12.12 -3.62 -13.02
CA ALA A 18 -12.24 -4.71 -13.97
C ALA A 18 -11.13 -5.73 -13.67
N GLU A 19 -11.48 -7.01 -13.62
CA GLU A 19 -10.51 -8.08 -13.40
C GLU A 19 -9.34 -7.94 -14.39
N PRO A 20 -8.06 -8.01 -13.92
CA PRO A 20 -6.91 -7.87 -14.81
C PRO A 20 -6.95 -8.90 -15.94
N SER A 21 -6.55 -8.52 -17.13
CA SER A 21 -6.38 -9.39 -18.31
C SER A 21 -5.37 -10.51 -18.06
N LEU A 22 -5.33 -11.51 -18.95
CA LEU A 22 -4.34 -12.60 -18.83
C LEU A 22 -2.89 -12.11 -18.87
N ALA A 23 -2.60 -11.08 -19.69
CA ALA A 23 -1.26 -10.50 -19.76
C ALA A 23 -0.89 -9.82 -18.44
N GLU A 24 -1.82 -9.07 -17.85
CA GLU A 24 -1.61 -8.40 -16.56
C GLU A 24 -1.46 -9.41 -15.42
N ARG A 25 -2.30 -10.44 -15.35
CA ARG A 25 -2.16 -11.50 -14.34
C ARG A 25 -0.79 -12.20 -14.43
N ARG A 26 -0.31 -12.49 -15.64
CA ARG A 26 1.03 -13.06 -15.85
C ARG A 26 2.14 -12.11 -15.38
N ALA A 27 2.02 -10.81 -15.67
CA ALA A 27 2.99 -9.81 -15.26
C ALA A 27 2.99 -9.59 -13.73
N ILE A 28 1.81 -9.58 -13.10
CA ILE A 28 1.66 -9.56 -11.63
C ILE A 28 2.40 -10.76 -11.04
N THR A 29 2.09 -11.98 -11.49
CA THR A 29 2.75 -13.20 -10.97
C THR A 29 4.27 -13.18 -11.16
N ALA A 30 4.76 -12.68 -12.30
CA ALA A 30 6.20 -12.55 -12.53
C ALA A 30 6.86 -11.59 -11.53
N TYR A 31 6.22 -10.46 -11.22
CA TYR A 31 6.70 -9.52 -10.22
C TYR A 31 6.64 -10.11 -8.80
N GLU A 32 5.53 -10.77 -8.45
CA GLU A 32 5.32 -11.44 -7.16
C GLU A 32 6.40 -12.49 -6.87
N GLN A 33 6.75 -13.30 -7.88
CA GLN A 33 7.75 -14.36 -7.76
C GLN A 33 9.19 -13.88 -7.90
N GLY A 34 9.39 -12.66 -8.40
CA GLY A 34 10.69 -12.04 -8.60
C GLY A 34 10.91 -10.88 -7.64
N VAL A 35 10.78 -9.66 -8.16
CA VAL A 35 11.13 -8.40 -7.48
C VAL A 35 10.47 -8.27 -6.10
N TYR A 36 9.20 -8.67 -5.97
CA TYR A 36 8.46 -8.52 -4.71
C TYR A 36 9.09 -9.30 -3.56
N VAL A 37 9.65 -10.50 -3.80
CA VAL A 37 10.30 -11.31 -2.76
C VAL A 37 11.43 -10.54 -2.08
N ASP A 38 12.22 -9.81 -2.87
CA ASP A 38 13.33 -9.01 -2.33
C ASP A 38 12.83 -7.74 -1.65
N GLN A 39 11.73 -7.14 -2.14
CA GLN A 39 11.08 -6.02 -1.45
C GLN A 39 10.56 -6.43 -0.07
N VAL A 40 9.93 -7.60 0.06
CA VAL A 40 9.44 -8.12 1.36
C VAL A 40 10.60 -8.28 2.34
N LYS A 41 11.72 -8.89 1.91
CA LYS A 41 12.92 -9.05 2.76
C LYS A 41 13.47 -7.69 3.20
N ALA A 42 13.57 -6.74 2.28
CA ALA A 42 14.07 -5.39 2.58
C ALA A 42 13.16 -4.65 3.57
N ILE A 43 11.84 -4.78 3.43
CA ILE A 43 10.85 -4.19 4.34
C ILE A 43 10.95 -4.81 5.74
N GLN A 44 11.07 -6.13 5.83
CA GLN A 44 11.21 -6.82 7.11
C GLN A 44 12.53 -6.47 7.80
N ALA A 45 13.63 -6.36 7.03
CA ALA A 45 14.90 -5.89 7.54
C ALA A 45 14.83 -4.44 8.05
N ALA A 46 14.14 -3.56 7.31
CA ALA A 46 13.90 -2.18 7.72
C ALA A 46 13.05 -2.07 8.99
N ALA A 47 12.03 -2.92 9.14
CA ALA A 47 11.16 -2.96 10.31
C ALA A 47 11.83 -3.62 11.53
N GLY A 48 12.75 -4.56 11.32
CA GLY A 48 13.36 -5.39 12.35
C GLY A 48 12.49 -6.55 12.84
N TYR A 49 11.42 -6.89 12.13
CA TYR A 49 10.54 -8.03 12.41
C TYR A 49 9.77 -8.46 11.15
N GLU A 50 9.14 -9.63 11.21
CA GLU A 50 8.24 -10.09 10.15
C GLU A 50 6.97 -9.23 10.15
N LEU A 51 6.92 -8.27 9.23
CA LEU A 51 5.77 -7.42 8.99
C LEU A 51 4.93 -8.00 7.84
N PRO A 52 3.67 -8.41 8.08
CA PRO A 52 2.77 -8.85 7.03
C PRO A 52 2.45 -7.75 6.02
N LEU A 53 2.48 -8.10 4.73
CA LEU A 53 2.07 -7.25 3.62
C LEU A 53 0.88 -7.86 2.88
N ASP A 54 -0.18 -7.08 2.77
CA ASP A 54 -1.40 -7.39 2.03
C ASP A 54 -1.48 -6.46 0.82
N VAL A 55 -0.95 -6.94 -0.31
CA VAL A 55 -0.93 -6.18 -1.56
C VAL A 55 -2.13 -6.58 -2.39
N GLN A 56 -3.05 -5.64 -2.58
CA GLN A 56 -4.25 -5.85 -3.40
C GLN A 56 -3.90 -5.65 -4.88
N TRP A 57 -3.16 -6.60 -5.45
CA TRP A 57 -2.58 -6.51 -6.81
C TRP A 57 -3.59 -6.09 -7.88
N ASN A 58 -4.79 -6.64 -7.85
CA ASN A 58 -5.84 -6.31 -8.82
C ASN A 58 -6.24 -4.83 -8.79
N THR A 59 -6.04 -4.13 -7.68
CA THR A 59 -6.38 -2.69 -7.56
C THR A 59 -5.24 -1.80 -8.05
N ILE A 60 -3.99 -2.22 -7.90
CA ILE A 60 -2.79 -1.46 -8.32
C ILE A 60 -2.31 -1.83 -9.74
N ALA A 61 -2.98 -2.77 -10.39
CA ALA A 61 -2.78 -3.16 -11.78
C ALA A 61 -3.61 -2.25 -12.69
N LEU A 62 -2.97 -1.28 -13.34
CA LEU A 62 -3.66 -0.37 -14.26
C LEU A 62 -3.88 -1.04 -15.63
N PRO A 63 -5.09 -0.92 -16.23
CA PRO A 63 -5.39 -1.51 -17.53
C PRO A 63 -4.34 -1.19 -18.61
N ASP A 64 -3.98 -2.20 -19.39
CA ASP A 64 -3.05 -2.16 -20.51
C ASP A 64 -1.59 -1.84 -20.14
N GLN A 65 -1.23 -1.87 -18.85
CA GLN A 65 0.12 -1.51 -18.38
C GLN A 65 1.02 -2.70 -18.04
N SER A 66 0.65 -3.93 -18.43
CA SER A 66 1.40 -5.16 -18.08
C SER A 66 2.90 -5.12 -18.42
N ALA A 67 3.29 -4.44 -19.51
CA ALA A 67 4.69 -4.28 -19.91
C ALA A 67 5.52 -3.38 -18.95
N ASN A 68 4.85 -2.57 -18.12
CA ASN A 68 5.50 -1.61 -17.22
C ASN A 68 5.61 -2.12 -15.78
N TYR A 69 4.88 -3.16 -15.39
CA TYR A 69 4.82 -3.66 -14.00
C TYR A 69 6.18 -4.07 -13.42
N ALA A 70 7.10 -4.53 -14.26
CA ALA A 70 8.46 -4.89 -13.83
C ALA A 70 9.42 -3.69 -13.71
N GLN A 71 9.01 -2.50 -14.15
CA GLN A 71 9.83 -1.29 -14.01
C GLN A 71 9.77 -0.78 -12.57
N ASP A 72 10.91 -0.37 -12.04
CA ASP A 72 11.01 0.14 -10.66
C ASP A 72 10.01 1.27 -10.38
N GLY A 73 9.76 2.12 -11.38
CA GLY A 73 8.85 3.25 -11.26
C GLY A 73 7.38 2.90 -11.15
N PHE A 74 6.97 1.64 -11.40
CA PHE A 74 5.56 1.28 -11.42
C PHE A 74 5.02 0.95 -10.03
N TRP A 75 5.62 -0.03 -9.34
CA TRP A 75 5.23 -0.41 -7.98
C TRP A 75 6.36 -0.20 -6.96
N THR A 76 7.60 -0.56 -7.30
CA THR A 76 8.75 -0.53 -6.38
C THR A 76 8.97 0.85 -5.75
N GLN A 77 9.13 1.88 -6.58
CA GLN A 77 9.36 3.25 -6.13
C GLN A 77 8.10 3.95 -5.61
N ILE A 78 6.92 3.42 -5.93
CA ILE A 78 5.64 4.00 -5.49
C ILE A 78 5.27 3.54 -4.08
N TYR A 79 5.47 2.27 -3.75
CA TYR A 79 4.99 1.70 -2.48
C TYR A 79 6.11 1.15 -1.61
N PHE A 80 7.00 0.32 -2.17
CA PHE A 80 7.89 -0.51 -1.37
C PHE A 80 9.13 0.23 -0.90
N VAL A 81 9.79 0.99 -1.78
CA VAL A 81 10.97 1.80 -1.40
C VAL A 81 10.59 2.92 -0.42
N PRO A 82 9.48 3.68 -0.59
CA PRO A 82 9.05 4.65 0.41
C PRO A 82 8.76 4.02 1.77
N LEU A 83 8.12 2.85 1.79
CA LEU A 83 7.84 2.11 3.02
C LEU A 83 9.13 1.68 3.73
N GLN A 84 10.10 1.14 3.00
CA GLN A 84 11.41 0.77 3.56
C GLN A 84 12.10 1.97 4.20
N LYS A 85 12.16 3.10 3.49
CA LYS A 85 12.78 4.33 4.01
C LYS A 85 12.11 4.82 5.30
N ALA A 86 10.78 4.84 5.32
CA ALA A 86 10.02 5.25 6.50
C ALA A 86 10.27 4.34 7.71
N LEU A 87 10.24 3.02 7.49
CA LEU A 87 10.48 2.04 8.55
C LEU A 87 11.91 2.11 9.08
N SER A 88 12.91 2.18 8.20
CA SER A 88 14.31 2.32 8.60
C SER A 88 14.58 3.61 9.40
N ALA A 89 13.90 4.71 9.06
CA ALA A 89 14.03 5.97 9.79
C ALA A 89 13.46 5.90 11.21
N ILE A 90 12.42 5.08 11.43
CA ILE A 90 11.84 4.86 12.76
C ILE A 90 12.65 3.81 13.53
N ALA A 91 13.06 2.72 12.87
CA ALA A 91 13.75 1.58 13.47
C ALA A 91 15.28 1.79 13.68
N VAL A 92 15.73 3.04 13.81
CA VAL A 92 17.15 3.38 13.99
C VAL A 92 17.75 2.84 15.29
N ASP A 93 16.91 2.66 16.31
CA ASP A 93 17.29 2.14 17.62
C ASP A 93 16.29 1.08 18.11
N ASP A 94 16.57 0.50 19.27
CA ASP A 94 15.73 -0.54 19.86
C ASP A 94 14.36 -0.01 20.30
N MET A 95 14.25 1.28 20.66
CA MET A 95 12.99 1.88 21.06
C MET A 95 12.03 1.97 19.86
N GLY A 96 12.51 2.49 18.73
CA GLY A 96 11.72 2.58 17.50
C GLY A 96 11.31 1.23 16.93
N LYS A 97 12.21 0.23 16.97
CA LYS A 97 11.89 -1.17 16.60
C LYS A 97 10.79 -1.75 17.48
N GLN A 98 10.87 -1.55 18.79
CA GLN A 98 9.86 -2.04 19.73
C GLN A 98 8.51 -1.34 19.52
N ALA A 99 8.51 -0.02 19.31
CA ALA A 99 7.29 0.74 19.06
C ALA A 99 6.59 0.25 17.79
N LEU A 100 7.33 0.10 16.68
CA LEU A 100 6.81 -0.47 15.44
C LEU A 100 6.22 -1.85 15.66
N LYS A 101 6.98 -2.78 16.26
CA LYS A 101 6.52 -4.16 16.47
C LYS A 101 5.29 -4.25 17.37
N ALA A 102 5.14 -3.33 18.33
CA ALA A 102 4.02 -3.31 19.25
C ALA A 102 2.72 -2.78 18.62
N LYS A 103 2.82 -1.92 17.60
CA LYS A 103 1.67 -1.16 17.07
C LYS A 103 1.36 -1.48 15.62
N LEU A 104 2.35 -1.67 14.77
CA LEU A 104 2.17 -1.95 13.34
C LEU A 104 2.09 -3.47 13.12
N SER A 105 0.89 -3.96 12.84
CA SER A 105 0.61 -5.39 12.66
C SER A 105 0.54 -5.81 11.20
N LYS A 106 0.20 -4.89 10.27
CA LYS A 106 0.09 -5.17 8.83
C LYS A 106 0.20 -3.90 8.00
N VAL A 107 0.72 -4.03 6.78
CA VAL A 107 0.61 -3.02 5.72
C VAL A 107 -0.35 -3.50 4.65
N VAL A 108 -1.26 -2.63 4.22
CA VAL A 108 -2.16 -2.84 3.08
C VAL A 108 -1.77 -1.89 1.95
N VAL A 109 -1.45 -2.43 0.79
CA VAL A 109 -1.17 -1.66 -0.43
C VAL A 109 -2.34 -1.83 -1.38
N ARG A 110 -2.96 -0.72 -1.76
CA ARG A 110 -4.08 -0.70 -2.70
C ARG A 110 -4.05 0.56 -3.54
N TYR A 111 -4.90 0.60 -4.56
CA TYR A 111 -5.20 1.83 -5.26
C TYR A 111 -6.72 1.99 -5.39
N ASP A 112 -7.20 3.18 -5.04
CA ASP A 112 -8.56 3.66 -5.28
C ASP A 112 -8.44 5.08 -5.83
N GLU A 113 -8.74 5.23 -7.11
CA GLU A 113 -8.61 6.50 -7.84
C GLU A 113 -9.44 7.63 -7.23
N ALA A 114 -10.59 7.32 -6.62
CA ALA A 114 -11.46 8.33 -6.03
C ALA A 114 -10.84 9.00 -4.80
N THR A 115 -9.91 8.31 -4.13
CA THR A 115 -9.33 8.76 -2.85
C THR A 115 -7.81 8.87 -2.85
N ALA A 116 -7.15 8.46 -3.94
CA ALA A 116 -5.70 8.56 -4.06
C ALA A 116 -5.27 10.02 -4.37
N PRO A 117 -4.35 10.60 -3.59
CA PRO A 117 -3.88 11.96 -3.87
C PRO A 117 -2.96 11.98 -5.10
N SER A 118 -3.01 13.08 -5.86
CA SER A 118 -2.06 13.28 -6.96
C SER A 118 -0.66 13.68 -6.48
N SER A 119 -0.55 14.40 -5.35
CA SER A 119 0.73 14.87 -4.77
C SER A 119 0.68 15.14 -3.27
N ALA A 120 -0.50 15.30 -2.68
CA ALA A 120 -0.73 15.45 -1.24
C ALA A 120 -0.60 14.10 -0.52
N TYR A 121 0.59 13.50 -0.50
CA TYR A 121 0.79 12.08 -0.13
C TYR A 121 0.31 11.69 1.27
N GLN A 122 0.26 12.62 2.23
CA GLN A 122 -0.31 12.33 3.55
C GLN A 122 -1.78 11.88 3.49
N ASP A 123 -2.55 12.33 2.49
CA ASP A 123 -3.97 11.96 2.33
C ASP A 123 -4.13 10.53 1.79
N GLY A 124 -3.05 9.97 1.22
CA GLY A 124 -2.98 8.59 0.74
C GLY A 124 -2.46 7.61 1.79
N VAL A 125 -2.19 8.07 3.02
CA VAL A 125 -1.66 7.24 4.11
C VAL A 125 -2.59 7.28 5.30
N ALA A 126 -3.02 6.11 5.78
CA ALA A 126 -3.79 5.99 7.00
C ALA A 126 -3.24 4.87 7.87
N PHE A 127 -2.90 5.17 9.12
CA PHE A 127 -2.50 4.16 10.11
C PHE A 127 -3.56 4.10 11.20
N ASP A 128 -4.27 2.97 11.34
CA ASP A 128 -5.27 2.80 12.40
C ASP A 128 -5.46 1.32 12.76
N GLY A 129 -5.75 1.02 14.03
CA GLY A 129 -5.94 -0.37 14.49
C GLY A 129 -4.73 -1.29 14.21
N GLY A 130 -3.53 -0.71 14.08
CA GLY A 130 -2.30 -1.39 13.70
C GLY A 130 -2.15 -1.71 12.21
N VAL A 131 -3.07 -1.24 11.37
CA VAL A 131 -3.02 -1.40 9.91
C VAL A 131 -2.59 -0.10 9.25
N LEU A 132 -1.47 -0.14 8.54
CA LEU A 132 -1.03 0.95 7.67
C LEU A 132 -1.57 0.74 6.26
N ASN A 133 -2.46 1.61 5.80
CA ASN A 133 -3.01 1.62 4.45
C ASN A 133 -2.25 2.64 3.59
N LEU A 134 -1.79 2.18 2.42
CA LEU A 134 -1.16 3.01 1.39
C LEU A 134 -2.07 3.02 0.15
N ASN A 135 -2.47 4.22 -0.26
CA ASN A 135 -3.30 4.48 -1.44
C ASN A 135 -2.65 5.54 -2.32
N PHE A 136 -1.68 5.12 -3.12
CA PHE A 136 -1.03 5.97 -4.13
C PHE A 136 -1.38 5.48 -5.52
N ARG A 137 -1.36 6.39 -6.51
CA ARG A 137 -1.54 5.99 -7.90
C ARG A 137 -0.25 5.35 -8.44
N PRO A 138 -0.30 4.12 -9.01
CA PRO A 138 0.84 3.50 -9.67
C PRO A 138 1.40 4.38 -10.79
N PHE A 139 2.72 4.35 -10.99
CA PHE A 139 3.38 5.00 -12.13
C PHE A 139 3.14 6.53 -12.23
N SER A 140 2.89 7.19 -11.10
CA SER A 140 2.70 8.65 -11.02
C SER A 140 3.82 9.27 -10.17
N ASN A 141 4.37 10.42 -10.61
CA ASN A 141 5.45 11.15 -9.92
C ASN A 141 6.48 10.20 -9.32
N VAL A 142 7.11 9.41 -10.18
CA VAL A 142 7.97 8.28 -9.80
C VAL A 142 9.13 8.72 -8.89
N ASP A 143 9.63 9.93 -9.09
CA ASP A 143 10.74 10.50 -8.32
C ASP A 143 10.34 10.98 -6.92
N ASP A 144 9.05 11.08 -6.59
CA ASP A 144 8.52 11.55 -5.29
C ASP A 144 8.61 10.46 -4.20
N VAL A 145 9.67 9.65 -4.22
CA VAL A 145 9.91 8.55 -3.26
C VAL A 145 10.03 9.09 -1.84
N ASP A 146 10.80 10.16 -1.65
CA ASP A 146 11.05 10.73 -0.32
C ASP A 146 9.82 11.43 0.26
N ALA A 147 9.01 12.07 -0.59
CA ALA A 147 7.76 12.70 -0.15
C ALA A 147 6.75 11.65 0.36
N ARG A 148 6.65 10.50 -0.31
CA ARG A 148 5.85 9.37 0.15
C ARG A 148 6.41 8.76 1.44
N ALA A 149 7.73 8.58 1.52
CA ALA A 149 8.38 8.03 2.71
C ALA A 149 8.10 8.91 3.95
N GLU A 150 8.20 10.23 3.78
CA GLU A 150 7.92 11.19 4.85
C GLU A 150 6.46 11.16 5.30
N ALA A 151 5.50 11.03 4.36
CA ALA A 151 4.09 10.87 4.69
C ALA A 151 3.83 9.58 5.50
N ILE A 152 4.44 8.46 5.09
CA ILE A 152 4.34 7.19 5.80
C ILE A 152 4.92 7.30 7.21
N ARG A 153 6.13 7.86 7.33
CA ARG A 153 6.83 8.03 8.60
C ARG A 153 6.00 8.84 9.60
N LYS A 154 5.49 10.00 9.16
CA LYS A 154 4.66 10.88 10.00
C LYS A 154 3.37 10.21 10.46
N ALA A 155 2.70 9.46 9.59
CA ALA A 155 1.47 8.76 9.95
C ALA A 155 1.71 7.68 11.01
N LEU A 156 2.84 6.97 10.94
CA LEU A 156 3.25 5.99 11.94
C LEU A 156 3.60 6.68 13.26
N GLU A 157 4.58 7.59 13.25
CA GLU A 157 5.07 8.28 14.46
C GLU A 157 3.98 8.98 15.27
N ALA A 158 2.92 9.46 14.61
CA ALA A 158 1.78 10.07 15.29
C ALA A 158 1.00 9.10 16.22
N LYS A 159 1.21 7.78 16.09
CA LYS A 159 0.47 6.74 16.85
C LYS A 159 1.36 5.63 17.45
N LEU A 160 2.68 5.70 17.28
CA LEU A 160 3.64 4.75 17.87
C LEU A 160 3.84 5.00 19.36
#